data_AF-A0A7K9YFN6-F1
#
_entry.id   AF-A0A7K9YFN6-F1
#
_cell.length_a   1.000
_cell.length_b   1.000
_cell.length_c   1.000
_cell.angle_alpha   90.00
_cell.angle_beta   90.00
_cell.angle_gamma   90.00
#
_symmetry.space_group_name_H-M   'P 1'
#
loop_
_entity.id
_entity.type
_entity.pdbx_description
1 polymer ?
#
loop_
_entity_poly.entity_id
_entity_poly.type
_entity_poly.pdbx_seq_one_letter_code
_entity_poly.pdbx_strand_id
1 'polypeptide(L)'
;MELYVHGFPSDVAALRFEWAWQHPAASRRLQDAKPRPLPGEQPIAFALRMLPRLLWATPCYHLRWLCSSPCPTLCPVPPPHVVVETDPGGPRPRPWKWPTPPLATPSVCTLCLEPCEGPTLRCPQPGCHACCHARCLAPHFLGAEQNELLPLDGTCPR
;
A
#
# COMPACT_ATOMS: atom_id res chain seq x y z
N MET A 1 5.63 15.79 13.75
CA MET A 1 5.73 14.69 12.77
C MET A 1 4.61 14.92 11.77
N GLU A 2 4.92 15.40 10.57
CA GLU A 2 3.93 16.02 9.66
C GLU A 2 3.43 15.07 8.55
N LEU A 3 4.06 13.90 8.40
CA LEU A 3 3.80 12.94 7.35
C LEU A 3 4.11 11.50 7.79
N TYR A 4 3.27 10.54 7.40
CA TYR A 4 3.56 9.12 7.52
C TYR A 4 3.08 8.34 6.27
N VAL A 5 3.79 7.25 5.97
CA VAL A 5 3.45 6.31 4.90
C VAL A 5 2.93 5.03 5.56
N HIS A 6 1.84 4.46 5.04
CA HIS A 6 1.24 3.23 5.56
C HIS A 6 0.71 2.35 4.41
N GLY A 7 0.14 1.18 4.75
CA GLY A 7 -0.26 0.17 3.75
C GLY A 7 0.83 -0.84 3.40
N PHE A 8 1.93 -0.90 4.18
CA PHE A 8 2.98 -1.89 3.97
C PHE A 8 2.46 -3.33 4.16
N PRO A 9 2.79 -4.27 3.28
CA PRO A 9 2.34 -5.67 3.39
C PRO A 9 3.03 -6.42 4.55
N SER A 10 4.11 -5.87 5.12
CA SER A 10 4.82 -6.42 6.27
C SER A 10 5.70 -5.37 6.95
N ASP A 11 6.07 -5.60 8.20
CA ASP A 11 7.04 -4.78 8.94
C ASP A 11 8.39 -4.73 8.24
N VAL A 12 8.82 -5.83 7.62
CA VAL A 12 10.08 -5.87 6.83
C VAL A 12 10.00 -4.93 5.63
N ALA A 13 8.85 -4.84 4.95
CA ALA A 13 8.66 -3.90 3.85
C ALA A 13 8.69 -2.44 4.34
N ALA A 14 8.11 -2.17 5.52
CA ALA A 14 8.17 -0.85 6.16
C ALA A 14 9.60 -0.47 6.53
N LEU A 15 10.35 -1.37 7.18
CA LEU A 15 11.76 -1.14 7.56
C LEU A 15 12.66 -0.94 6.35
N ARG A 16 12.46 -1.70 5.27
CA ARG A 16 13.20 -1.49 4.00
C ARG A 16 12.92 -0.13 3.40
N PHE A 17 11.68 0.34 3.48
CA PHE A 17 11.29 1.67 3.00
C PHE A 17 11.91 2.77 3.88
N GLU A 18 11.79 2.65 5.20
CA GLU A 18 12.38 3.58 6.16
C GLU A 18 13.89 3.72 5.94
N TRP A 19 14.60 2.59 5.85
CA TRP A 19 16.04 2.58 5.61
C TRP A 19 16.40 3.25 4.28
N ALA A 20 15.67 2.94 3.20
CA ALA A 20 15.90 3.54 1.89
C ALA A 20 15.67 5.06 1.90
N TRP A 21 14.78 5.55 2.76
CA TRP A 21 14.49 6.97 2.93
C TRP A 21 15.52 7.68 3.79
N GLN A 22 16.02 7.03 4.85
CA GLN A 22 17.12 7.54 5.70
C GLN A 22 18.47 7.54 4.98
N HIS A 23 18.69 6.59 4.07
CA HIS A 23 19.96 6.43 3.34
C HIS A 23 19.79 6.50 1.80
N PRO A 24 19.37 7.65 1.22
CA PRO A 24 19.10 7.73 -0.21
C PRO A 24 20.26 7.33 -1.11
N ALA A 25 21.48 7.77 -0.80
CA ALA A 25 22.69 7.49 -1.60
C ALA A 25 23.11 6.02 -1.58
N ALA A 26 22.79 5.28 -0.53
CA ALA A 26 23.07 3.85 -0.42
C ALA A 26 21.93 2.98 -0.97
N SER A 27 20.73 3.55 -1.14
CA SER A 27 19.56 2.83 -1.62
C SER A 27 19.63 2.56 -3.12
N ARG A 28 19.57 1.27 -3.50
CA ARG A 28 19.46 0.85 -4.91
C ARG A 28 18.28 1.50 -5.64
N ARG A 29 17.17 1.74 -4.94
CA ARG A 29 15.95 2.33 -5.51
C ARG A 29 16.13 3.78 -5.96
N LEU A 30 17.17 4.45 -5.48
CA LEU A 30 17.44 5.85 -5.76
C LEU A 30 18.74 6.06 -6.55
N GLN A 31 19.43 5.00 -6.98
CA GLN A 31 20.70 5.11 -7.68
C GLN A 31 20.60 5.97 -8.95
N ASP A 32 19.57 5.76 -9.77
CA ASP A 32 19.32 6.54 -10.99
C ASP A 32 19.05 8.02 -10.71
N ALA A 33 18.53 8.33 -9.51
CA ALA A 33 18.22 9.68 -9.10
C ALA A 33 19.45 10.49 -8.62
N LYS A 34 20.61 9.85 -8.45
CA LYS A 34 21.86 10.44 -7.90
C LYS A 34 21.56 11.37 -6.70
N PRO A 35 21.11 10.81 -5.58
CA PRO A 35 20.48 11.57 -4.52
C PRO A 35 21.56 12.34 -3.75
N ARG A 36 21.71 13.61 -4.10
CA ARG A 36 22.60 14.57 -3.45
C ARG A 36 21.77 15.76 -2.95
N PRO A 37 22.02 16.24 -1.71
CA PRO A 37 21.44 17.49 -1.25
C PRO A 37 21.89 18.66 -2.12
N LEU A 38 20.98 19.56 -2.46
CA LEU A 38 21.30 20.81 -3.13
C LEU A 38 21.99 21.77 -2.13
N PRO A 39 22.80 22.72 -2.61
CA PRO A 39 23.40 23.74 -1.74
C PRO A 39 22.33 24.49 -0.94
N GLY A 40 22.40 24.47 0.38
CA GLY A 40 21.42 25.11 1.27
C GLY A 40 20.08 24.39 1.43
N GLU A 41 19.93 23.18 0.88
CA GLU A 41 18.70 22.38 1.02
C GLU A 41 18.49 21.93 2.47
N GLN A 42 17.32 22.22 3.03
CA GLN A 42 16.96 21.75 4.36
C GLN A 42 16.80 20.22 4.35
N PRO A 43 17.18 19.50 5.42
CA PRO A 43 17.07 18.05 5.48
C PRO A 43 15.67 17.51 5.15
N ILE A 44 14.62 18.21 5.60
CA ILE A 44 13.23 17.82 5.31
C ILE A 44 12.85 18.05 3.84
N ALA A 45 13.36 19.11 3.21
CA ALA A 45 13.14 19.37 1.78
C ALA A 45 13.81 18.29 0.93
N PHE A 46 15.04 17.90 1.30
CA PHE A 46 15.74 16.78 0.68
C PHE A 46 14.96 15.47 0.83
N ALA A 47 14.48 15.16 2.04
CA ALA A 47 13.70 13.96 2.32
C ALA A 47 12.39 13.91 1.51
N LEU A 48 11.66 15.02 1.43
CA LEU A 48 10.41 15.12 0.65
C LEU A 48 10.65 14.98 -0.85
N ARG A 49 11.79 15.47 -1.37
CA ARG A 49 12.16 15.30 -2.79
C ARG A 49 12.49 13.84 -3.15
N MET A 50 13.00 13.07 -2.19
CA MET A 50 13.30 11.65 -2.39
C MET A 50 12.07 10.75 -2.24
N LEU A 51 11.08 11.18 -1.44
CA LEU A 51 9.93 10.36 -1.09
C LEU A 51 9.14 9.84 -2.32
N PRO A 52 8.73 10.66 -3.31
CA PRO A 52 8.00 10.16 -4.47
C PRO A 52 8.73 9.05 -5.21
N ARG A 53 10.06 9.16 -5.31
CA ARG A 53 10.93 8.18 -6.00
C ARG A 53 10.92 6.82 -5.31
N LEU A 54 10.71 6.78 -4.00
CA LEU A 54 10.56 5.53 -3.24
C LEU A 54 9.17 4.92 -3.37
N LEU A 55 8.15 5.73 -3.64
CA LEU A 55 6.76 5.29 -3.76
C LEU A 55 6.48 4.56 -5.08
N TRP A 56 7.26 4.78 -6.14
CA TRP A 56 7.13 4.07 -7.42
C TRP A 56 7.44 2.57 -7.35
N ALA A 57 7.92 2.07 -6.20
CA ALA A 57 8.43 0.71 -6.10
C ALA A 57 7.38 -0.35 -5.72
N THR A 58 6.22 0.02 -5.16
CA THR A 58 5.13 -0.93 -4.92
C THR A 58 3.76 -0.26 -4.98
N PRO A 59 2.73 -0.96 -5.45
CA PRO A 59 1.40 -0.39 -5.68
C PRO A 59 0.56 -0.13 -4.41
N CYS A 60 0.97 -0.62 -3.23
CA CYS A 60 0.13 -0.65 -2.02
C CYS A 60 0.33 0.55 -1.06
N TYR A 61 1.05 1.61 -1.46
CA TYR A 61 1.42 2.67 -0.53
C TYR A 61 0.32 3.74 -0.39
N HIS A 62 -0.06 4.04 0.85
CA HIS A 62 -0.89 5.20 1.19
C HIS A 62 -0.03 6.26 1.89
N LEU A 63 -0.18 7.52 1.51
CA LEU A 63 0.58 8.64 2.05
C LEU A 63 -0.37 9.60 2.77
N ARG A 64 -0.12 9.85 4.06
CA ARG A 64 -1.00 10.71 4.89
C ARG A 64 -0.25 11.87 5.51
N TRP A 65 -0.76 13.09 5.28
CA TRP A 65 -0.32 14.32 5.92
C TRP A 65 -1.07 14.57 7.22
N LEU A 66 -0.35 15.00 8.25
CA LEU A 66 -0.85 15.23 9.61
C LEU A 66 -1.12 16.71 9.93
N CYS A 67 -1.00 17.60 8.94
CA CYS A 67 -1.09 19.05 9.14
C CYS A 67 -2.33 19.67 8.50
N SER A 68 -2.88 20.68 9.17
CA SER A 68 -4.01 21.51 8.71
C SER A 68 -3.59 22.67 7.77
N SER A 69 -2.30 22.80 7.46
CA SER A 69 -1.76 23.82 6.54
C SER A 69 -1.66 23.24 5.11
N PRO A 70 -1.61 24.09 4.06
CA PRO A 70 -1.41 23.59 2.70
C PRO A 70 -0.14 22.75 2.64
N CYS A 71 -0.31 21.46 2.35
CA CYS A 71 0.78 20.50 2.31
C CYS A 71 1.72 20.83 1.15
N PRO A 72 3.05 20.76 1.35
CA PRO A 72 4.00 21.01 0.26
C PRO A 72 3.76 19.99 -0.86
N THR A 73 3.68 20.48 -2.09
CA THR A 73 3.50 19.63 -3.27
C THR A 73 4.70 18.71 -3.43
N LEU A 74 4.46 17.41 -3.55
CA LEU A 74 5.50 16.42 -3.83
C LEU A 74 5.95 16.53 -5.29
N CYS A 75 7.26 16.66 -5.49
CA CYS A 75 7.90 16.74 -6.81
C CYS A 75 8.99 15.66 -6.92
N PRO A 76 8.88 14.68 -7.84
CA PRO A 76 7.82 14.51 -8.84
C PRO A 76 6.47 14.10 -8.22
N VAL A 77 5.38 14.27 -8.99
CA VAL A 77 4.05 13.83 -8.58
C VAL A 77 4.08 12.33 -8.25
N PRO A 78 3.50 11.88 -7.12
CA PRO A 78 3.47 10.47 -6.78
C PRO A 78 2.68 9.66 -7.82
N PRO A 79 2.93 8.36 -7.95
CA PRO A 79 2.19 7.49 -8.84
C PRO A 79 0.67 7.57 -8.60
N PRO A 80 -0.17 7.35 -9.62
CA PRO A 80 -1.63 7.46 -9.50
C PRO A 80 -2.26 6.46 -8.51
N HIS A 81 -1.57 5.36 -8.20
CA HIS A 81 -2.01 4.38 -7.19
C HIS A 81 -1.74 4.83 -5.74
N VAL A 82 -0.94 5.87 -5.52
CA VAL A 82 -0.68 6.39 -4.18
C VAL A 82 -1.79 7.36 -3.80
N VAL A 83 -2.61 6.97 -2.83
CA VAL A 83 -3.61 7.87 -2.26
C VAL A 83 -2.92 8.82 -1.29
N VAL A 84 -2.99 10.13 -1.59
CA VAL A 84 -2.51 11.20 -0.71
C VAL A 84 -3.71 11.78 0.04
N GLU A 85 -3.74 11.62 1.37
CA GLU A 85 -4.83 12.12 2.21
C GLU A 85 -4.30 13.10 3.26
N THR A 86 -5.09 14.13 3.58
CA THR A 86 -4.80 15.05 4.68
C THR A 86 -5.73 14.72 5.84
N ASP A 87 -5.18 14.13 6.91
CA ASP A 87 -5.93 13.78 8.11
C ASP A 87 -5.26 14.44 9.34
N PRO A 88 -5.71 15.63 9.76
CA PRO A 88 -5.16 16.32 10.92
C PRO A 88 -5.45 15.58 12.23
N GLY A 89 -6.28 14.51 12.21
CA GLY A 89 -6.67 13.74 13.38
C GLY A 89 -5.64 12.74 13.90
N GLY A 90 -4.50 12.57 13.21
CA GLY A 90 -3.49 11.58 13.62
C GLY A 90 -3.85 10.14 13.28
N PRO A 91 -2.88 9.21 13.22
CA PRO A 91 -3.20 7.79 13.23
C PRO A 91 -3.92 7.50 14.54
N ARG A 92 -5.20 7.10 14.47
CA ARG A 92 -5.86 6.48 15.61
C ARG A 92 -5.43 5.02 15.64
N PRO A 93 -4.53 4.59 16.53
CA PRO A 93 -4.22 3.17 16.66
C PRO A 93 -5.52 2.48 17.05
N ARG A 94 -6.17 1.82 16.09
CA ARG A 94 -7.17 0.83 16.45
C ARG A 94 -6.40 -0.33 17.07
N PRO A 95 -6.77 -0.77 18.28
CA PRO A 95 -6.20 -1.98 18.84
C PRO A 95 -6.35 -3.08 17.80
N TRP A 96 -5.23 -3.66 17.36
CA TRP A 96 -5.25 -4.84 16.53
C TRP A 96 -5.85 -5.95 17.39
N LYS A 97 -7.16 -6.14 17.26
CA LYS A 97 -7.81 -7.34 17.74
C LYS A 97 -7.56 -8.35 16.64
N TRP A 98 -6.69 -9.34 16.87
CA TRP A 98 -6.76 -10.57 16.09
C TRP A 98 -8.22 -11.01 16.18
N PRO A 99 -9.00 -10.99 15.08
CA PRO A 99 -10.31 -11.59 15.12
C PRO A 99 -10.03 -13.05 15.40
N THR A 100 -10.39 -13.53 16.59
CA THR A 100 -10.47 -14.95 16.85
C THR A 100 -11.35 -15.49 15.73
N PRO A 101 -10.84 -16.33 14.82
CA PRO A 101 -11.68 -16.82 13.74
C PRO A 101 -12.86 -17.50 14.43
N PRO A 102 -14.11 -16.99 14.25
CA PRO A 102 -15.26 -17.77 14.67
C PRO A 102 -15.12 -19.12 13.98
N LEU A 103 -15.53 -20.19 14.66
CA LEU A 103 -15.65 -21.51 14.07
C LEU A 103 -16.58 -21.36 12.85
N ALA A 104 -15.99 -21.10 11.68
CA ALA A 104 -16.71 -20.63 10.52
C ALA A 104 -17.20 -21.85 9.76
N THR A 105 -18.47 -21.82 9.38
CA THR A 105 -18.98 -22.71 8.34
C THR A 105 -18.07 -22.61 7.11
N PRO A 106 -17.77 -23.73 6.42
CA PRO A 106 -16.93 -23.69 5.24
C PRO A 106 -17.58 -22.79 4.20
N SER A 107 -16.96 -21.64 3.96
CA SER A 107 -17.43 -20.73 2.92
C SER A 107 -17.03 -21.30 1.56
N VAL A 108 -17.97 -21.31 0.62
CA VAL A 108 -17.76 -21.79 -0.74
C VAL A 108 -17.20 -20.66 -1.61
N CYS A 109 -16.22 -20.97 -2.46
CA CYS A 109 -15.69 -20.00 -3.41
C CYS A 109 -16.72 -19.66 -4.48
N THR A 110 -16.92 -18.36 -4.74
CA THR A 110 -17.87 -17.87 -5.77
C THR A 110 -17.41 -18.19 -7.20
N LEU A 111 -16.12 -18.45 -7.42
CA LEU A 111 -15.55 -18.69 -8.74
C LEU A 111 -15.48 -20.17 -9.10
N CYS A 112 -14.92 -21.02 -8.24
CA CYS A 112 -14.79 -22.46 -8.52
C CYS A 112 -15.86 -23.32 -7.84
N LEU A 113 -16.71 -22.74 -6.98
CA LEU A 113 -17.78 -23.43 -6.25
C LEU A 113 -17.31 -24.53 -5.28
N GLU A 114 -16.01 -24.60 -5.00
CA GLU A 114 -15.41 -25.52 -4.04
C GLU A 114 -15.30 -24.89 -2.64
N PRO A 115 -15.31 -25.70 -1.56
CA PRO A 115 -15.10 -25.20 -0.21
C PRO A 115 -13.72 -24.57 -0.05
N CYS A 116 -13.66 -23.47 0.70
CA CYS A 116 -12.40 -22.83 1.01
C CYS A 116 -11.72 -23.45 2.22
N GLU A 117 -10.67 -24.24 1.97
CA GLU A 117 -9.75 -24.70 3.01
C GLU A 117 -8.67 -23.64 3.25
N GLY A 118 -8.76 -22.89 4.36
CA GLY A 118 -7.76 -21.88 4.75
C GLY A 118 -8.20 -20.41 4.59
N PRO A 119 -7.27 -19.45 4.50
CA PRO A 119 -7.59 -18.02 4.48
C PRO A 119 -8.31 -17.63 3.18
N THR A 120 -9.53 -17.11 3.32
CA THR A 120 -10.39 -16.67 2.21
C THR A 120 -10.38 -15.16 2.03
N LEU A 121 -10.52 -14.71 0.79
CA LEU A 121 -10.78 -13.30 0.49
C LEU A 121 -12.29 -13.03 0.45
N ARG A 122 -12.72 -11.93 1.06
CA ARG A 122 -14.12 -11.47 1.08
C ARG A 122 -14.21 -10.09 0.46
N CYS A 123 -15.32 -9.82 -0.21
CA CYS A 123 -15.58 -8.49 -0.73
C CYS A 123 -15.69 -7.48 0.43
N PRO A 124 -15.01 -6.31 0.35
CA PRO A 124 -15.13 -5.27 1.38
C PRO A 124 -16.45 -4.48 1.28
N GLN A 125 -17.20 -4.60 0.18
CA GLN A 125 -18.45 -3.88 -0.01
C GLN A 125 -19.53 -4.36 0.98
N PRO A 126 -20.15 -3.45 1.76
CA PRO A 126 -21.22 -3.81 2.68
C PRO A 126 -22.38 -4.52 1.95
N GLY A 127 -22.84 -5.64 2.49
CA GLY A 127 -23.92 -6.45 1.90
C GLY A 127 -23.48 -7.42 0.80
N CYS A 128 -22.24 -7.37 0.33
CA CYS A 128 -21.70 -8.39 -0.56
C CYS A 128 -21.20 -9.60 0.25
N HIS A 129 -21.63 -10.80 -0.15
CA HIS A 129 -21.25 -12.06 0.49
C HIS A 129 -20.26 -12.88 -0.35
N ALA A 130 -19.63 -12.27 -1.36
CA ALA A 130 -18.65 -12.95 -2.19
C ALA A 130 -17.46 -13.42 -1.33
N CYS A 131 -17.14 -14.71 -1.47
CA CYS A 131 -16.01 -15.36 -0.85
C CYS A 131 -15.22 -16.08 -1.93
N CYS A 132 -13.90 -15.91 -1.97
CA CYS A 132 -13.06 -16.51 -3.01
C CYS A 132 -11.73 -17.03 -2.43
N HIS A 133 -11.18 -18.10 -3.03
CA HIS A 133 -9.77 -18.42 -2.84
C HIS A 133 -8.91 -17.31 -3.45
N ALA A 134 -7.79 -16.97 -2.81
CA ALA A 134 -6.82 -16.04 -3.39
C ALA A 134 -6.32 -16.52 -4.77
N ARG A 135 -6.15 -17.84 -4.93
CA ARG A 135 -5.73 -18.49 -6.19
C ARG A 135 -6.76 -18.40 -7.31
N CYS A 136 -8.05 -18.28 -6.99
CA CYS A 136 -9.10 -18.13 -7.99
C CYS A 136 -9.33 -16.65 -8.33
N LEU A 137 -9.27 -15.78 -7.31
CA LEU A 137 -9.51 -14.35 -7.48
C LEU A 137 -8.36 -13.65 -8.20
N ALA A 138 -7.11 -14.03 -7.94
CA ALA A 138 -5.95 -13.37 -8.54
C ALA A 138 -5.95 -13.46 -10.09
N PRO A 139 -6.13 -14.64 -10.72
CA PRO A 139 -6.26 -14.71 -12.18
C PRO A 139 -7.48 -13.95 -12.72
N HIS A 140 -8.58 -13.90 -11.95
CA HIS A 140 -9.78 -13.17 -12.35
C HIS A 140 -9.53 -11.65 -12.44
N PHE A 141 -8.73 -11.10 -11.52
CA PHE A 141 -8.36 -9.67 -11.52
C PHE A 141 -7.24 -9.34 -12.51
N LEU A 142 -6.28 -10.26 -12.69
CA LEU A 142 -5.17 -10.07 -13.64
C LEU A 142 -5.64 -10.15 -15.11
N GLY A 143 -6.79 -10.78 -15.38
CA GLY A 143 -7.36 -10.83 -16.74
C GLY A 143 -6.38 -11.43 -17.76
N ALA A 144 -6.20 -10.73 -18.90
CA ALA A 144 -5.28 -11.10 -19.98
C ALA A 144 -3.88 -10.46 -19.87
N GLU A 145 -3.61 -9.69 -18.82
CA GLU A 145 -2.35 -8.97 -18.62
C GLU A 145 -1.27 -9.92 -18.07
N GLN A 146 -0.55 -10.59 -18.98
CA GLN A 146 0.39 -11.68 -18.65
C GLN A 146 1.65 -11.23 -17.89
N ASN A 147 1.89 -9.93 -17.73
CA ASN A 147 3.14 -9.41 -17.16
C ASN A 147 2.98 -8.88 -15.72
N GLU A 148 1.79 -8.95 -15.14
CA GLU A 148 1.52 -8.55 -13.77
C GLU A 148 1.35 -9.78 -12.86
N LEU A 149 2.07 -9.80 -11.73
CA LEU A 149 2.03 -10.91 -10.78
C LEU A 149 1.03 -10.69 -9.62
N LEU A 150 0.65 -9.43 -9.39
CA LEU A 150 -0.19 -9.02 -8.28
C LEU A 150 -1.31 -8.12 -8.81
N PRO A 151 -2.59 -8.48 -8.64
CA PRO A 151 -3.69 -7.62 -9.04
C PRO A 151 -3.73 -6.39 -8.14
N LEU A 152 -3.86 -5.20 -8.74
CA LEU A 152 -3.95 -3.93 -8.00
C LEU A 152 -5.40 -3.60 -7.64
N ASP A 153 -6.28 -3.82 -8.59
CA ASP A 153 -7.71 -3.60 -8.51
C ASP A 153 -8.46 -4.69 -9.29
N GLY A 154 -9.79 -4.68 -9.18
CA GLY A 154 -10.64 -5.67 -9.82
C GLY A 154 -12.10 -5.51 -9.44
N THR A 155 -12.99 -6.03 -10.29
CA THR A 155 -14.43 -5.99 -10.06
C THR A 155 -14.85 -7.26 -9.34
N CYS A 156 -15.68 -7.14 -8.30
CA CYS A 156 -16.19 -8.32 -7.59
C CYS A 156 -16.95 -9.23 -8.56
N PRO A 157 -16.74 -10.57 -8.54
CA PRO A 157 -17.39 -11.51 -9.46
C PRO A 157 -18.88 -11.75 -9.17
N ARG A 158 -19.51 -10.93 -8.32
CA ARG A 158 -20.85 -11.10 -7.76
C ARG A 158 -21.70 -9.86 -8.03
#